data_AF-A0A5M3N0M0-F1
#
_entry.id   AF-A0A5M3N0M0-F1
#
_cell.length_a   1.000
_cell.length_b   1.000
_cell.length_c   1.000
_cell.angle_alpha   90.00
_cell.angle_beta   90.00
_cell.angle_gamma   90.00
#
_symmetry.space_group_name_H-M   'P 1'
#
loop_
_entity.id
_entity.type
_entity.pdbx_description
1 polymer ?
#
loop_
_entity_poly.entity_id
_entity_poly.type
_entity_poly.pdbx_seq_one_letter_code
_entity_poly.pdbx_strand_id
1 'polypeptide(L)'
;MFFKGLAFIVLLLGLQYVARASAQSSTAYCDSSSGICYQGYTDPTLNITIGVVLPPLTTGSTPNATEFIAELIAPASFGWTGLSMGGQMANSLLFTMWPNNGKVMFGPRWSSGYTQPTPYDGPTITLLPDTMVNSTHIKASFRCQNCTTWEGGSLGSGDLAGFQLLAYVANDDTPVTDPSDIASNFTEHDQMNFFGLELSDAHSSSYYSYIGGGTTATATSTSTAPAATQTKYGQCGGSDWTGPTVCASGSTCEAVNTYYSQCL
;
A
#
# COMPACT_ATOMS: atom_id res chain seq x y z
N MET A 1 -39.33 -66.57 4.99
CA MET A 1 -38.60 -66.71 3.71
C MET A 1 -38.64 -65.34 3.02
N PHE A 2 -37.47 -64.72 2.86
CA PHE A 2 -37.12 -63.67 1.88
C PHE A 2 -37.96 -62.38 1.70
N PHE A 3 -37.35 -61.26 2.15
CA PHE A 3 -36.90 -60.08 1.37
C PHE A 3 -37.80 -59.34 0.35
N LYS A 4 -37.71 -58.00 0.48
CA LYS A 4 -37.74 -56.88 -0.51
C LYS A 4 -39.03 -56.06 -0.66
N GLY A 5 -38.87 -54.75 -0.50
CA GLY A 5 -39.83 -53.71 -0.88
C GLY A 5 -39.43 -52.32 -0.37
N LEU A 6 -38.31 -51.79 -0.83
CA LEU A 6 -37.83 -50.42 -0.59
C LEU A 6 -38.39 -49.52 -1.71
N ALA A 7 -39.20 -48.49 -1.40
CA ALA A 7 -39.40 -47.32 -2.28
C ALA A 7 -40.20 -46.18 -1.61
N PHE A 8 -39.55 -45.01 -1.53
CA PHE A 8 -40.08 -43.65 -1.69
C PHE A 8 -41.17 -43.11 -0.75
N ILE A 9 -40.77 -42.20 0.16
CA ILE A 9 -41.06 -40.74 0.12
C ILE A 9 -40.52 -40.13 1.43
N VAL A 10 -39.32 -39.52 1.37
CA VAL A 10 -38.93 -38.41 2.26
C VAL A 10 -38.11 -37.46 1.39
N LEU A 11 -38.79 -36.50 0.76
CA LEU A 11 -38.17 -35.45 -0.03
C LEU A 11 -38.37 -34.12 0.71
N LEU A 12 -37.28 -33.36 0.78
CA LEU A 12 -37.15 -31.97 1.25
C LEU A 12 -37.36 -31.71 2.75
N LEU A 13 -36.24 -31.67 3.48
CA LEU A 13 -35.91 -30.63 4.46
C LEU A 13 -34.41 -30.78 4.79
N GLY A 14 -33.56 -30.40 3.86
CA GLY A 14 -32.12 -30.48 4.04
C GLY A 14 -31.39 -29.53 3.09
N LEU A 15 -30.47 -28.75 3.67
CA LEU A 15 -29.47 -27.90 2.99
C LEU A 15 -29.98 -26.62 2.32
N GLN A 16 -30.19 -25.59 3.15
CA GLN A 16 -29.91 -24.19 2.79
C GLN A 16 -29.30 -23.47 4.01
N TYR A 17 -28.23 -24.02 4.60
CA TYR A 17 -27.25 -23.20 5.31
C TYR A 17 -26.01 -23.14 4.43
N VAL A 18 -26.12 -22.36 3.34
CA VAL A 18 -24.92 -21.81 2.73
C VAL A 18 -24.42 -20.79 3.75
N ALA A 19 -23.55 -21.24 4.65
CA ALA A 19 -22.74 -20.33 5.44
C ALA A 19 -22.04 -19.43 4.43
N ARG A 20 -22.46 -18.17 4.35
CA ARG A 20 -21.63 -17.14 3.74
C ARG A 20 -20.42 -17.02 4.65
N ALA A 21 -19.37 -17.78 4.36
CA ALA A 21 -18.05 -17.42 4.79
C ALA A 21 -17.76 -16.09 4.10
N SER A 22 -18.02 -14.97 4.78
CA SER A 22 -17.45 -13.69 4.37
C SER A 22 -15.95 -13.87 4.48
N ALA A 23 -15.26 -14.01 3.34
CA ALA A 23 -13.83 -13.79 3.34
C ALA A 23 -13.61 -12.37 3.88
N GLN A 24 -12.84 -12.22 4.97
CA GLN A 24 -12.44 -10.91 5.48
C GLN A 24 -11.56 -10.27 4.41
N SER A 25 -12.17 -9.44 3.57
CA SER A 25 -11.51 -8.76 2.46
C SER A 25 -11.31 -7.29 2.80
N SER A 26 -10.16 -6.77 2.40
CA SER A 26 -9.87 -5.34 2.48
C SER A 26 -10.86 -4.49 1.68
N THR A 27 -11.04 -3.23 2.10
CA THR A 27 -11.78 -2.19 1.40
C THR A 27 -10.98 -0.88 1.39
N ALA A 28 -11.23 -0.04 0.39
CA ALA A 28 -10.60 1.26 0.30
C ALA A 28 -11.17 2.23 1.35
N TYR A 29 -10.31 3.01 1.99
CA TYR A 29 -10.68 4.12 2.86
C TYR A 29 -9.57 5.18 2.89
N CYS A 30 -9.87 6.38 3.37
CA CYS A 30 -8.87 7.42 3.56
C CYS A 30 -8.85 7.86 5.02
N ASP A 31 -7.67 7.84 5.61
CA ASP A 31 -7.44 8.32 6.96
C ASP A 31 -7.46 9.86 6.95
N SER A 32 -8.36 10.44 7.73
CA SER A 32 -8.57 11.88 7.74
C SER A 32 -7.44 12.66 8.44
N SER A 33 -6.66 12.00 9.29
CA SER A 33 -5.56 12.63 10.02
C SER A 33 -4.32 12.85 9.14
N SER A 34 -4.05 11.92 8.23
CA SER A 34 -2.92 11.93 7.31
C SER A 34 -3.28 12.39 5.89
N GLY A 35 -4.54 12.21 5.49
CA GLY A 35 -4.98 12.37 4.11
C GLY A 35 -4.54 11.22 3.19
N ILE A 36 -4.01 10.13 3.74
CA ILE A 36 -3.56 8.96 2.97
C ILE A 36 -4.75 8.03 2.75
N CYS A 37 -4.89 7.55 1.51
CA CYS A 37 -5.89 6.54 1.16
C CYS A 37 -5.22 5.17 1.10
N TYR A 38 -5.82 4.21 1.81
CA TYR A 38 -5.35 2.85 1.98
C TYR A 38 -6.35 1.86 1.40
N GLN A 39 -5.84 0.69 1.03
CA GLN A 39 -6.63 -0.53 0.97
C GLN A 39 -6.38 -1.30 2.28
N GLY A 40 -7.44 -1.66 3.01
CA GLY A 40 -7.24 -2.25 4.33
C GLY A 40 -8.48 -2.80 5.01
N TYR A 41 -8.32 -3.20 6.27
CA TYR A 41 -9.35 -3.89 7.04
C TYR A 41 -9.32 -3.43 8.50
N THR A 42 -10.52 -3.34 9.10
CA THR A 42 -10.69 -3.14 10.55
C THR A 42 -11.37 -4.37 11.13
N ASP A 43 -10.71 -5.03 12.08
CA ASP A 43 -11.31 -6.09 12.88
C ASP A 43 -12.31 -5.47 13.87
N PRO A 44 -13.62 -5.76 13.76
CA PRO A 44 -14.63 -5.19 14.65
C PRO A 44 -14.60 -5.77 16.07
N THR A 45 -13.88 -6.87 16.28
CA THR A 45 -13.73 -7.55 17.57
C THR A 45 -12.49 -7.03 18.30
N LEU A 46 -11.34 -7.04 17.61
CA LEU A 46 -10.06 -6.61 18.18
C LEU A 46 -9.83 -5.09 18.08
N ASN A 47 -10.65 -4.38 17.30
CA ASN A 47 -10.47 -2.96 16.97
C ASN A 47 -9.08 -2.65 16.40
N ILE A 48 -8.50 -3.60 15.68
CA ILE A 48 -7.24 -3.43 14.96
C ILE A 48 -7.56 -3.00 13.52
N THR A 49 -7.00 -1.89 13.08
CA THR A 49 -7.09 -1.42 11.69
C THR A 49 -5.73 -1.53 11.03
N ILE A 50 -5.68 -2.13 9.85
CA ILE A 50 -4.49 -2.23 9.01
C ILE A 50 -4.82 -1.66 7.65
N GLY A 51 -4.04 -0.69 7.19
CA GLY A 51 -4.12 -0.11 5.85
C GLY A 51 -2.78 -0.24 5.14
N VAL A 52 -2.80 -0.52 3.85
CA VAL A 52 -1.60 -0.55 3.00
C VAL A 52 -1.87 0.26 1.74
N VAL A 53 -0.89 1.06 1.34
CA VAL A 53 -0.86 1.72 0.03
C VAL A 53 0.50 1.53 -0.61
N LEU A 54 0.49 1.17 -1.88
CA LEU A 54 1.66 0.88 -2.70
C LEU A 54 1.92 2.03 -3.70
N PRO A 55 3.19 2.24 -4.12
CA PRO A 55 3.52 3.07 -5.26
C PRO A 55 2.82 2.56 -6.53
N PRO A 56 2.60 3.39 -7.56
CA PRO A 56 2.06 2.91 -8.83
C PRO A 56 2.87 1.75 -9.41
N LEU A 57 2.17 0.76 -9.97
CA LEU A 57 2.82 -0.30 -10.76
C LEU A 57 3.59 0.32 -11.93
N THR A 58 4.77 -0.21 -12.18
CA THR A 58 5.56 0.12 -13.36
C THR A 58 5.11 -0.69 -14.57
N THR A 59 5.36 -0.17 -15.77
CA THR A 59 5.08 -0.87 -17.03
C THR A 59 6.37 -1.31 -17.72
N GLY A 60 6.30 -2.38 -18.51
CA GLY A 60 7.44 -2.91 -19.27
C GLY A 60 8.49 -3.55 -18.36
N SER A 61 9.77 -3.27 -18.64
CA SER A 61 10.91 -3.91 -17.95
C SER A 61 11.37 -3.19 -16.67
N THR A 62 10.74 -2.07 -16.31
CA THR A 62 11.10 -1.32 -15.10
C THR A 62 10.63 -2.08 -13.87
N PRO A 63 11.50 -2.40 -12.90
CA PRO A 63 11.07 -3.06 -11.67
C PRO A 63 10.11 -2.18 -10.86
N ASN A 64 9.15 -2.82 -10.20
CA ASN A 64 8.30 -2.14 -9.23
C ASN A 64 9.13 -1.61 -8.05
N ALA A 65 8.63 -0.54 -7.42
CA ALA A 65 9.20 -0.03 -6.19
C ALA A 65 9.16 -1.07 -5.06
N THR A 66 10.18 -1.07 -4.20
CA THR A 66 10.31 -2.05 -3.10
C THR A 66 9.81 -1.52 -1.76
N GLU A 67 8.82 -0.64 -1.81
CA GLU A 67 8.32 0.09 -0.65
C GLU A 67 6.81 0.18 -0.61
N PHE A 68 6.27 0.46 0.57
CA PHE A 68 4.86 0.79 0.80
C PHE A 68 4.73 1.78 1.96
N ILE A 69 3.55 2.37 2.08
CA ILE A 69 3.11 3.04 3.32
C ILE A 69 2.04 2.14 3.92
N ALA A 70 2.09 1.96 5.23
CA ALA A 70 1.06 1.24 5.94
C ALA A 70 0.70 1.95 7.25
N GLU A 71 -0.50 1.66 7.73
CA GLU A 71 -0.91 1.98 9.07
C GLU A 71 -1.31 0.74 9.85
N LEU A 72 -0.93 0.72 11.12
CA LEU A 72 -1.36 -0.24 12.12
C LEU A 72 -1.91 0.54 13.31
N ILE A 73 -3.22 0.45 13.51
CA ILE A 73 -3.94 1.07 14.62
C ILE A 73 -4.45 -0.05 15.51
N ALA A 74 -4.22 0.06 16.81
CA ALA A 74 -4.70 -0.91 17.80
C ALA A 74 -5.10 -0.20 19.10
N PRO A 75 -5.95 -0.83 19.94
CA PRO A 75 -6.18 -0.41 21.31
C PRO A 75 -4.87 -0.19 22.07
N ALA A 76 -4.75 0.96 22.75
CA ALA A 76 -3.59 1.28 23.59
C ALA A 76 -3.53 0.44 24.88
N SER A 77 -4.61 -0.29 25.19
CA SER A 77 -4.67 -1.21 26.33
C SER A 77 -3.90 -2.51 26.12
N PHE A 78 -3.63 -2.90 24.87
CA PHE A 78 -2.87 -4.11 24.58
C PHE A 78 -1.45 -4.02 25.11
N GLY A 79 -0.94 -5.14 25.64
CA GLY A 79 0.46 -5.27 26.04
C GLY A 79 1.41 -5.05 24.86
N TRP A 80 1.07 -5.62 23.69
CA TRP A 80 1.69 -5.35 22.40
C TRP A 80 0.80 -5.86 21.25
N THR A 81 1.03 -5.35 20.03
CA THR A 81 0.41 -5.85 18.80
C THR A 81 1.46 -6.10 17.72
N GLY A 82 1.13 -6.93 16.74
CA GLY A 82 2.00 -7.22 15.62
C GLY A 82 1.28 -7.41 14.30
N LEU A 83 2.03 -7.23 13.22
CA LEU A 83 1.57 -7.36 11.84
C LEU A 83 2.55 -8.28 11.09
N SER A 84 2.03 -9.24 10.33
CA SER A 84 2.79 -10.02 9.35
C SER A 84 2.40 -9.62 7.95
N MET A 85 3.39 -9.15 7.18
CA MET A 85 3.23 -8.84 5.76
C MET A 85 3.13 -10.10 4.88
N GLY A 86 3.52 -11.26 5.40
CA GLY A 86 3.49 -12.54 4.69
C GLY A 86 2.31 -13.44 5.04
N GLY A 87 1.45 -13.03 5.99
CA GLY A 87 0.28 -13.82 6.40
C GLY A 87 0.60 -15.02 7.31
N GLN A 88 1.85 -15.16 7.73
CA GLN A 88 2.33 -16.21 8.63
C GLN A 88 3.45 -15.67 9.52
N MET A 89 3.80 -16.38 10.60
CA MET A 89 4.85 -15.94 11.51
C MET A 89 6.25 -16.20 10.94
N ALA A 90 6.51 -17.45 10.54
CA ALA A 90 7.81 -17.85 10.02
C ALA A 90 8.08 -17.27 8.63
N ASN A 91 9.33 -16.91 8.35
CA ASN A 91 9.79 -16.46 7.03
C ASN A 91 8.98 -15.29 6.46
N SER A 92 8.48 -14.42 7.33
CA SER A 92 7.67 -13.26 6.97
C SER A 92 8.28 -11.99 7.55
N LEU A 93 8.14 -10.88 6.83
CA LEU A 93 8.41 -9.57 7.40
C LEU A 93 7.34 -9.27 8.45
N LEU A 94 7.77 -9.17 9.71
CA LEU A 94 6.90 -8.88 10.83
C LEU A 94 7.15 -7.46 11.34
N PHE A 95 6.14 -6.88 11.98
CA PHE A 95 6.25 -5.66 12.75
C PHE A 95 5.67 -5.88 14.13
N THR A 96 6.27 -5.26 15.13
CA THR A 96 5.75 -5.23 16.50
C THR A 96 5.57 -3.80 16.94
N MET A 97 4.50 -3.54 17.70
CA MET A 97 4.14 -2.21 18.18
C MET A 97 3.64 -2.24 19.63
N TRP A 98 4.08 -1.28 20.44
CA TRP A 98 3.51 -1.00 21.76
C TRP A 98 3.73 0.46 22.17
N PRO A 99 2.90 1.01 23.08
CA PRO A 99 3.12 2.34 23.63
C PRO A 99 4.18 2.32 24.73
N ASN A 100 5.02 3.36 24.79
CA ASN A 100 5.90 3.59 25.93
C ASN A 100 6.09 5.09 26.18
N ASN A 101 5.68 5.59 27.35
CA ASN A 101 5.80 7.01 27.73
C ASN A 101 5.29 7.99 26.66
N GLY A 102 4.13 7.68 26.06
CA GLY A 102 3.51 8.49 25.00
C GLY A 102 4.16 8.38 23.62
N LYS A 103 5.14 7.48 23.45
CA LYS A 103 5.80 7.19 22.18
C LYS A 103 5.33 5.86 21.61
N VAL A 104 5.32 5.78 20.29
CA VAL A 104 5.11 4.54 19.55
C VAL A 104 6.44 3.81 19.45
N MET A 105 6.54 2.65 20.09
CA MET A 105 7.65 1.74 19.91
C MET A 105 7.28 0.82 18.75
N PHE A 106 7.97 0.93 17.61
CA PHE A 106 7.64 0.20 16.39
C PHE A 106 8.90 -0.21 15.62
N GLY A 107 8.94 -1.43 15.11
CA GLY A 107 10.10 -1.91 14.37
C GLY A 107 9.90 -3.25 13.67
N PRO A 108 10.74 -3.55 12.66
CA PRO A 108 10.67 -4.78 11.90
C PRO A 108 11.27 -5.94 12.71
N ARG A 109 10.64 -7.11 12.59
CA ARG A 109 11.06 -8.38 13.19
C ARG A 109 11.03 -9.49 12.15
N TRP A 110 11.74 -10.57 12.43
CA TRP A 110 11.71 -11.78 11.60
C TRP A 110 12.01 -13.02 12.44
N SER A 111 11.54 -14.17 11.99
CA SER A 111 11.81 -15.49 12.58
C SER A 111 11.77 -16.58 11.52
N SER A 112 12.64 -17.57 11.61
CA SER A 112 12.63 -18.73 10.69
C SER A 112 11.57 -19.78 11.05
N GLY A 113 10.92 -19.63 12.20
CA GLY A 113 9.94 -20.57 12.74
C GLY A 113 9.01 -19.94 13.78
N TYR A 114 8.34 -20.78 14.56
CA TYR A 114 7.44 -20.36 15.65
C TYR A 114 8.23 -20.14 16.95
N THR A 115 9.18 -19.21 16.89
CA THR A 115 10.05 -18.80 18.01
C THR A 115 10.11 -17.29 18.06
N GLN A 116 10.48 -16.73 19.24
CA GLN A 116 10.64 -15.29 19.48
C GLN A 116 11.28 -14.56 18.28
N PRO A 117 10.53 -13.70 17.57
CA PRO A 117 11.09 -12.91 16.49
C PRO A 117 12.13 -11.92 17.01
N THR A 118 13.25 -11.81 16.31
CA THR A 118 14.34 -10.86 16.59
C THR A 118 14.25 -9.65 15.67
N PRO A 119 14.92 -8.52 15.99
CA PRO A 119 15.04 -7.39 15.06
C PRO A 119 15.51 -7.85 13.68
N TYR A 120 14.91 -7.27 12.65
CA TYR A 120 15.20 -7.63 11.26
C TYR A 120 15.87 -6.48 10.51
N ASP A 121 17.09 -6.74 10.04
CA ASP A 121 17.86 -5.80 9.23
C ASP A 121 17.40 -5.83 7.78
N GLY A 122 17.57 -4.71 7.08
CA GLY A 122 17.23 -4.57 5.66
C GLY A 122 16.11 -3.56 5.40
N PRO A 123 14.93 -3.69 6.04
CA PRO A 123 13.90 -2.66 5.97
C PRO A 123 14.37 -1.32 6.53
N THR A 124 14.10 -0.23 5.82
CA THR A 124 14.20 1.13 6.37
C THR A 124 12.81 1.63 6.74
N ILE A 125 12.57 1.86 8.02
CA ILE A 125 11.28 2.30 8.54
C ILE A 125 11.32 3.79 8.87
N THR A 126 10.37 4.54 8.32
CA THR A 126 10.15 5.96 8.67
C THR A 126 8.73 6.14 9.19
N LEU A 127 8.60 6.49 10.46
CA LEU A 127 7.30 6.88 11.03
C LEU A 127 6.84 8.21 10.42
N LEU A 128 5.59 8.26 10.00
CA LEU A 128 4.94 9.43 9.41
C LEU A 128 4.31 10.33 10.50
N PRO A 129 4.07 11.62 10.21
CA PRO A 129 3.70 12.61 11.23
C PRO A 129 2.40 12.35 11.99
N ASP A 130 1.49 11.55 11.44
CA ASP A 130 0.20 11.17 12.06
C ASP A 130 0.30 9.96 13.00
N THR A 131 1.50 9.39 13.17
CA THR A 131 1.80 8.39 14.21
C THR A 131 1.50 8.97 15.60
N MET A 132 0.78 8.21 16.44
CA MET A 132 0.33 8.73 17.72
C MET A 132 0.06 7.65 18.77
N VAL A 133 0.06 8.08 20.04
CA VAL A 133 -0.50 7.34 21.18
C VAL A 133 -1.46 8.27 21.91
N ASN A 134 -2.68 7.80 22.18
CA ASN A 134 -3.65 8.50 23.02
C ASN A 134 -4.24 7.52 24.05
N SER A 135 -5.25 7.95 24.81
CA SER A 135 -5.86 7.14 25.87
C SER A 135 -6.61 5.90 25.37
N THR A 136 -6.89 5.81 24.07
CA THR A 136 -7.69 4.73 23.48
C THR A 136 -6.89 3.89 22.48
N HIS A 137 -6.05 4.51 21.66
CA HIS A 137 -5.38 3.84 20.55
C HIS A 137 -3.93 4.26 20.44
N ILE A 138 -3.14 3.33 19.91
CA ILE A 138 -1.83 3.54 19.35
C ILE A 138 -1.91 3.37 17.84
N LYS A 139 -1.23 4.24 17.08
CA LYS A 139 -1.14 4.18 15.63
C LYS A 139 0.30 4.32 15.20
N ALA A 140 0.82 3.34 14.49
CA ALA A 140 2.00 3.49 13.65
C ALA A 140 1.54 3.74 12.21
N SER A 141 1.81 4.94 11.70
CA SER A 141 1.71 5.26 10.27
C SER A 141 3.13 5.34 9.75
N PHE A 142 3.50 4.52 8.77
CA PHE A 142 4.92 4.36 8.43
C PHE A 142 5.14 4.08 6.95
N ARG A 143 6.23 4.67 6.42
CA ARG A 143 6.83 4.26 5.16
C ARG A 143 7.83 3.12 5.44
N CYS A 144 7.71 2.06 4.68
CA CYS A 144 8.59 0.90 4.74
C CYS A 144 9.33 0.77 3.41
N GLN A 145 10.63 1.05 3.40
CA GLN A 145 11.47 0.87 2.21
C GLN A 145 12.24 -0.45 2.30
N ASN A 146 12.43 -1.12 1.16
CA ASN A 146 13.02 -2.46 1.09
C ASN A 146 12.18 -3.50 1.85
N CYS A 147 10.86 -3.49 1.61
CA CYS A 147 9.89 -4.27 2.38
C CYS A 147 8.96 -5.15 1.53
N THR A 148 9.03 -5.08 0.20
CA THR A 148 8.22 -5.97 -0.67
C THR A 148 8.82 -7.37 -0.82
N THR A 149 10.07 -7.53 -0.44
CA THR A 149 10.81 -8.80 -0.42
C THR A 149 11.59 -8.90 0.88
N TRP A 150 11.67 -10.10 1.45
CA TRP A 150 12.40 -10.38 2.68
C TRP A 150 12.97 -11.80 2.63
N GLU A 151 13.70 -12.18 3.67
CA GLU A 151 14.27 -13.52 3.77
C GLU A 151 13.15 -14.58 3.86
N GLY A 152 13.08 -15.44 2.84
CA GLY A 152 12.12 -16.53 2.77
C GLY A 152 10.72 -16.15 2.27
N GLY A 153 10.49 -14.91 1.81
CA GLY A 153 9.20 -14.53 1.24
C GLY A 153 9.14 -13.15 0.60
N SER A 154 7.97 -12.82 0.06
CA SER A 154 7.69 -11.54 -0.56
C SER A 154 6.20 -11.23 -0.55
N LEU A 155 5.87 -9.95 -0.66
CA LEU A 155 4.49 -9.50 -0.81
C LEU A 155 3.92 -10.03 -2.13
N GLY A 156 2.68 -10.51 -2.11
CA GLY A 156 1.97 -11.09 -3.24
C GLY A 156 2.65 -12.32 -3.85
N SER A 157 3.54 -13.00 -3.10
CA SER A 157 4.44 -14.03 -3.66
C SER A 157 5.27 -13.52 -4.86
N GLY A 158 5.58 -12.22 -4.86
CA GLY A 158 6.34 -11.54 -5.93
C GLY A 158 5.45 -10.86 -6.97
N ASP A 159 4.14 -11.10 -6.95
CA ASP A 159 3.17 -10.40 -7.77
C ASP A 159 2.50 -9.27 -6.98
N LEU A 160 2.99 -8.04 -7.17
CA LEU A 160 2.43 -6.87 -6.50
C LEU A 160 1.05 -6.46 -7.03
N ALA A 161 0.54 -7.08 -8.10
CA ALA A 161 -0.86 -6.91 -8.52
C ALA A 161 -1.77 -8.06 -8.05
N GLY A 162 -1.23 -9.01 -7.29
CA GLY A 162 -1.93 -10.21 -6.86
C GLY A 162 -2.57 -10.11 -5.48
N PHE A 163 -2.85 -11.29 -4.92
CA PHE A 163 -3.42 -11.44 -3.59
C PHE A 163 -2.33 -11.56 -2.51
N GLN A 164 -2.53 -10.88 -1.37
CA GLN A 164 -1.74 -11.06 -0.16
C GLN A 164 -2.63 -11.45 1.01
N LEU A 165 -2.27 -12.50 1.74
CA LEU A 165 -2.83 -12.76 3.07
C LEU A 165 -2.02 -11.97 4.10
N LEU A 166 -2.64 -11.10 4.87
CA LEU A 166 -2.00 -10.45 6.02
C LEU A 166 -2.48 -11.11 7.30
N ALA A 167 -1.59 -11.17 8.30
CA ALA A 167 -1.94 -11.64 9.63
C ALA A 167 -1.63 -10.55 10.65
N TYR A 168 -2.41 -10.49 11.72
CA TYR A 168 -2.18 -9.56 12.82
C TYR A 168 -2.51 -10.23 14.13
N VAL A 169 -1.83 -9.75 15.16
CA VAL A 169 -1.81 -10.40 16.47
C VAL A 169 -1.82 -9.35 17.57
N ALA A 170 -2.27 -9.74 18.75
CA ALA A 170 -2.14 -8.95 19.96
C ALA A 170 -1.88 -9.83 21.17
N ASN A 171 -1.30 -9.24 22.20
CA ASN A 171 -1.38 -9.75 23.55
C ASN A 171 -2.23 -8.78 24.37
N ASP A 172 -3.32 -9.25 24.94
CA ASP A 172 -4.33 -8.39 25.56
C ASP A 172 -3.75 -7.59 26.75
N ASP A 173 -2.98 -8.23 27.62
CA ASP A 173 -2.62 -7.65 28.93
C ASP A 173 -1.13 -7.78 29.33
N THR A 174 -0.34 -8.61 28.64
CA THR A 174 1.07 -8.84 28.99
C THR A 174 1.98 -7.94 28.16
N PRO A 175 2.62 -6.92 28.77
CA PRO A 175 3.54 -6.05 28.05
C PRO A 175 4.81 -6.79 27.63
N VAL A 176 5.56 -6.19 26.71
CA VAL A 176 6.93 -6.61 26.41
C VAL A 176 7.81 -6.53 27.66
N THR A 177 8.91 -7.28 27.68
CA THR A 177 9.81 -7.40 28.85
C THR A 177 10.47 -6.07 29.23
N ASP A 178 10.96 -5.32 28.25
CA ASP A 178 11.50 -3.96 28.39
C ASP A 178 10.81 -3.02 27.40
N PRO A 179 9.78 -2.28 27.83
CA PRO A 179 9.04 -1.37 26.95
C PRO A 179 9.89 -0.23 26.36
N SER A 180 11.09 0.03 26.89
CA SER A 180 12.01 1.06 26.40
C SER A 180 12.93 0.60 25.27
N ASP A 181 13.05 -0.71 25.06
CA ASP A 181 13.90 -1.30 24.03
C ASP A 181 13.06 -1.89 22.90
N ILE A 182 13.23 -1.35 21.69
CA ILE A 182 12.54 -1.87 20.51
C ILE A 182 12.94 -3.31 20.16
N ALA A 183 14.06 -3.81 20.68
CA ALA A 183 14.52 -5.18 20.55
C ALA A 183 14.00 -6.13 21.65
N SER A 184 13.23 -5.63 22.62
CA SER A 184 12.72 -6.41 23.76
C SER A 184 12.07 -7.74 23.35
N ASN A 185 12.24 -8.74 24.21
CA ASN A 185 11.47 -9.98 24.17
C ASN A 185 10.03 -9.76 24.64
N PHE A 186 9.14 -10.68 24.27
CA PHE A 186 7.72 -10.64 24.60
C PHE A 186 7.13 -12.05 24.64
N THR A 187 6.03 -12.21 25.36
CA THR A 187 5.29 -13.47 25.38
C THR A 187 4.54 -13.69 24.08
N GLU A 188 4.12 -14.91 23.82
CA GLU A 188 3.27 -15.25 22.68
C GLU A 188 1.97 -14.42 22.69
N HIS A 189 1.45 -14.12 21.50
CA HIS A 189 0.17 -13.44 21.33
C HIS A 189 -0.98 -14.37 21.74
N ASP A 190 -2.02 -13.83 22.37
CA ASP A 190 -3.25 -14.56 22.74
C ASP A 190 -4.41 -14.28 21.78
N GLN A 191 -4.30 -13.23 20.97
CA GLN A 191 -5.21 -12.92 19.87
C GLN A 191 -4.48 -13.03 18.52
N MET A 192 -5.15 -13.60 17.52
CA MET A 192 -4.66 -13.61 16.14
C MET A 192 -5.82 -13.64 15.16
N ASN A 193 -5.64 -12.99 14.02
CA ASN A 193 -6.58 -13.09 12.92
C ASN A 193 -5.88 -12.74 11.58
N PHE A 194 -6.61 -12.93 10.48
CA PHE A 194 -6.09 -12.75 9.13
C PHE A 194 -7.06 -11.92 8.30
N PHE A 195 -6.57 -11.29 7.23
CA PHE A 195 -7.43 -10.76 6.19
C PHE A 195 -6.74 -10.81 4.84
N GLY A 196 -7.55 -10.90 3.79
CA GLY A 196 -7.09 -10.83 2.41
C GLY A 196 -6.96 -9.38 1.96
N LEU A 197 -5.80 -9.05 1.39
CA LEU A 197 -5.50 -7.78 0.75
C LEU A 197 -5.33 -8.02 -0.76
N GLU A 198 -6.17 -7.37 -1.55
CA GLU A 198 -6.00 -7.30 -2.99
C GLU A 198 -4.99 -6.20 -3.31
N LEU A 199 -3.78 -6.57 -3.73
CA LEU A 199 -2.70 -5.59 -3.92
C LEU A 199 -2.94 -4.69 -5.13
N SER A 200 -3.63 -5.20 -6.16
CA SER A 200 -4.01 -4.40 -7.32
C SER A 200 -4.82 -3.14 -6.95
N ASP A 201 -5.65 -3.23 -5.91
CA ASP A 201 -6.44 -2.12 -5.37
C ASP A 201 -5.65 -1.21 -4.41
N ALA A 202 -4.49 -1.65 -3.94
CA ALA A 202 -3.66 -0.91 -2.98
C ALA A 202 -2.70 0.10 -3.64
N HIS A 203 -2.57 0.11 -4.97
CA HIS A 203 -1.70 1.05 -5.67
C HIS A 203 -2.32 2.44 -5.80
N SER A 204 -1.54 3.49 -5.52
CA SER A 204 -2.01 4.88 -5.61
C SER A 204 -1.09 5.77 -6.45
N SER A 205 -1.66 6.48 -7.43
CA SER A 205 -0.96 7.54 -8.17
C SER A 205 -0.48 8.69 -7.28
N SER A 206 -1.08 8.85 -6.10
CA SER A 206 -0.77 9.89 -5.12
C SER A 206 0.31 9.46 -4.11
N TYR A 207 0.81 8.23 -4.18
CA TYR A 207 1.74 7.67 -3.20
C TYR A 207 2.90 8.61 -2.83
N TYR A 208 3.60 9.15 -3.82
CA TYR A 208 4.76 10.03 -3.56
C TYR A 208 4.39 11.38 -2.96
N SER A 209 3.15 11.85 -3.13
CA SER A 209 2.66 13.06 -2.47
C SER A 209 2.46 12.85 -0.96
N TYR A 210 2.12 11.64 -0.53
CA TYR A 210 1.93 11.31 0.88
C TYR A 210 3.21 11.40 1.71
N ILE A 211 4.37 11.20 1.08
CA ILE A 211 5.69 11.20 1.75
C ILE A 211 6.48 12.49 1.50
N GLY A 212 5.80 13.58 1.12
CA GLY A 212 6.42 14.88 0.86
C GLY A 212 7.33 14.91 -0.37
N GLY A 213 7.40 13.81 -1.13
CA GLY A 213 8.18 13.66 -2.35
C GLY A 213 7.43 14.11 -3.59
N GLY A 214 6.71 15.25 -3.51
CA GLY A 214 5.87 15.79 -4.57
C GLY A 214 6.60 16.03 -5.89
N THR A 215 6.78 14.98 -6.67
CA THR A 215 6.76 15.01 -8.13
C THR A 215 5.64 14.09 -8.53
N THR A 216 4.49 14.68 -8.88
CA THR A 216 3.38 14.03 -9.55
C THR A 216 3.93 13.08 -10.62
N ALA A 217 3.65 11.78 -10.49
CA ALA A 217 3.71 10.87 -11.62
C ALA A 217 2.55 11.26 -12.55
N THR A 218 2.70 12.39 -13.22
CA THR A 218 1.90 12.73 -14.38
C THR A 218 2.26 11.67 -15.40
N ALA A 219 1.26 10.85 -15.78
CA ALA A 219 1.35 10.06 -17.00
C ALA A 219 1.99 10.94 -18.06
N THR A 220 3.09 10.48 -18.66
CA THR A 220 3.79 11.22 -19.70
C THR A 220 2.85 11.38 -20.90
N SER A 221 1.98 12.39 -20.89
CA SER A 221 1.69 13.12 -22.10
C SER A 221 2.96 13.92 -22.36
N THR A 222 3.69 13.55 -23.40
CA THR A 222 4.79 14.34 -23.97
C THR A 222 4.30 15.77 -24.11
N SER A 223 4.65 16.63 -23.15
CA SER A 223 4.61 18.07 -23.34
C SER A 223 5.69 18.35 -24.36
N THR A 224 5.27 18.51 -25.62
CA THR A 224 6.13 19.04 -26.67
C THR A 224 6.76 20.31 -26.11
N ALA A 225 8.10 20.37 -26.12
CA ALA A 225 8.80 21.62 -25.84
C ALA A 225 8.09 22.77 -26.59
N PRO A 226 7.96 23.97 -26.01
CA PRO A 226 7.30 25.09 -26.67
C PRO A 226 7.86 25.20 -28.09
N ALA A 227 6.99 25.12 -29.10
CA ALA A 227 7.43 25.23 -30.49
C ALA A 227 8.27 26.50 -30.60
N ALA A 228 9.49 26.37 -31.11
CA ALA A 228 10.39 27.51 -31.27
C ALA A 228 9.62 28.62 -32.00
N THR A 229 9.59 29.80 -31.41
CA THR A 229 8.85 30.95 -31.93
C THR A 229 9.77 31.76 -32.85
N GLN A 230 9.25 32.18 -34.00
CA GLN A 230 10.00 32.92 -35.00
C GLN A 230 10.00 34.41 -34.69
N THR A 231 11.12 35.09 -34.94
CA THR A 231 11.22 36.53 -34.70
C THR A 231 10.35 37.31 -35.68
N LYS A 232 9.94 38.53 -35.30
CA LYS A 232 9.27 39.46 -36.23
C LYS A 232 10.14 39.65 -37.49
N TYR A 233 9.50 39.60 -38.65
CA TYR A 233 10.10 39.55 -40.00
C TYR A 233 10.79 38.23 -40.38
N GLY A 234 10.77 37.19 -39.53
CA GLY A 234 11.28 35.87 -39.85
C GLY A 234 10.33 35.05 -40.73
N GLN A 235 10.87 34.07 -41.46
CA GLN A 235 10.06 33.13 -42.25
C GLN A 235 9.31 32.18 -41.31
N CYS A 236 8.00 32.07 -41.49
CA CYS A 236 7.11 31.26 -40.67
C CYS A 236 6.30 30.23 -41.46
N GLY A 237 6.56 30.10 -42.76
CA GLY A 237 5.89 29.15 -43.64
C GLY A 237 6.41 29.18 -45.07
N GLY A 238 5.91 28.26 -45.88
CA GLY A 238 6.36 27.99 -47.25
C GLY A 238 6.44 26.49 -47.51
N SER A 239 6.27 26.06 -48.77
CA SER A 239 6.19 24.64 -49.16
C SER A 239 7.36 23.77 -48.69
N ASP A 240 8.54 24.35 -48.47
CA ASP A 240 9.75 23.63 -48.04
C ASP A 240 10.30 24.14 -46.69
N TRP A 241 9.53 24.95 -45.96
CA TRP A 241 9.95 25.51 -44.67
C TRP A 241 9.83 24.47 -43.55
N THR A 242 10.96 24.17 -42.90
CA THR A 242 11.03 23.20 -41.78
C THR A 242 11.28 23.85 -40.42
N GLY A 243 11.28 25.19 -40.38
CA GLY A 243 11.54 25.97 -39.17
C GLY A 243 10.26 26.37 -38.40
N PRO A 244 10.40 27.24 -37.39
CA PRO A 244 9.30 27.80 -36.61
C PRO A 244 8.16 28.33 -37.47
N THR A 245 6.91 27.95 -37.16
CA THR A 245 5.70 28.45 -37.84
C THR A 245 4.89 29.43 -37.01
N VAL A 246 5.24 29.60 -35.74
CA VAL A 246 4.57 30.50 -34.79
C VAL A 246 5.40 31.78 -34.64
N CYS A 247 4.78 32.95 -34.81
CA CYS A 247 5.45 34.24 -34.70
C CYS A 247 5.52 34.75 -33.26
N ALA A 248 6.55 35.55 -32.96
CA ALA A 248 6.69 36.24 -31.69
C ALA A 248 5.44 37.11 -31.40
N SER A 249 5.10 37.24 -30.11
CA SER A 249 3.93 37.99 -29.68
C SER A 249 3.89 39.40 -30.29
N GLY A 250 2.75 39.76 -30.89
CA GLY A 250 2.57 41.04 -31.60
C GLY A 250 2.84 40.99 -33.11
N SER A 251 3.08 39.80 -33.67
CA SER A 251 3.17 39.57 -35.11
C SER A 251 2.40 38.31 -35.54
N THR A 252 1.94 38.29 -36.79
CA THR A 252 1.17 37.19 -37.38
C THR A 252 1.89 36.64 -38.61
N CYS A 253 1.78 35.33 -38.83
CA CYS A 253 2.37 34.71 -40.01
C CYS A 253 1.49 34.99 -41.25
N GLU A 254 1.95 35.86 -42.12
CA GLU A 254 1.26 36.21 -43.36
C GLU A 254 1.90 35.52 -44.56
N ALA A 255 1.07 34.87 -45.39
CA ALA A 255 1.54 34.21 -46.60
C ALA A 255 1.85 35.26 -47.66
N VAL A 256 3.11 35.28 -48.13
CA VAL A 256 3.54 36.17 -49.22
C VAL A 256 3.42 35.45 -50.55
N ASN A 257 3.80 34.18 -50.61
CA ASN A 257 3.60 33.29 -51.75
C ASN A 257 3.63 31.82 -51.31
N THR A 258 3.43 30.91 -52.26
CA THR A 258 3.39 29.45 -52.02
C THR A 258 4.65 28.90 -51.31
N TYR A 259 5.80 29.53 -51.52
CA TYR A 259 7.09 29.09 -51.00
C TYR A 259 7.53 29.88 -49.76
N TYR A 260 6.81 30.94 -49.36
CA TYR A 260 7.26 31.86 -48.33
C TYR A 260 6.11 32.59 -47.59
N SER A 261 6.12 32.48 -46.27
CA SER A 261 5.29 33.25 -45.34
C SER A 261 6.17 33.95 -44.30
N GLN A 262 5.80 35.16 -43.87
CA GLN A 262 6.61 35.98 -42.97
C GLN A 262 5.81 36.49 -41.77
N CYS A 263 6.48 36.59 -40.61
CA CYS A 263 5.92 37.22 -39.42
C CYS A 263 5.88 38.75 -39.57
N LEU A 264 4.69 39.36 -39.60
CA LEU A 264 4.50 40.83 -39.67
C LEU A 264 3.77 41.35 -38.43
#